data_AF-A0A533UV99-F1
#
_entry.id   AF-A0A533UV99-F1
#
_cell.length_a   1.000
_cell.length_b   1.000
_cell.length_c   1.000
_cell.angle_alpha   90.00
_cell.angle_beta   90.00
_cell.angle_gamma   90.00
#
_symmetry.space_group_name_H-M   'P 1'
#
loop_
_entity.id
_entity.type
_entity.pdbx_description
1 polymer ?
#
loop_
_entity_poly.entity_id
_entity_poly.type
_entity_poly.pdbx_seq_one_letter_code
_entity_poly.pdbx_strand_id
1 'polypeptide(L)'
;MSNYDLGDSKVLHIGFDDTDSYSGRCTTNLAFKITSKLLSENDSVFIDYPLLVRLNPNIPWKTRGNGGVCLRIRTNQSEKILDYLIKIVKTD
;
A
#
# COMPACT_ATOMS: atom_id res chain seq x y z
N MET A 1 -13.02 -30.86 10.26
CA MET A 1 -12.07 -29.78 9.91
C MET A 1 -12.86 -28.69 9.22
N SER A 2 -12.90 -27.51 9.83
CA SER A 2 -13.78 -26.41 9.46
C SER A 2 -13.52 -25.93 8.04
N ASN A 3 -14.56 -26.00 7.21
CA ASN A 3 -14.66 -25.27 5.95
C ASN A 3 -14.59 -23.77 6.28
N TYR A 4 -13.41 -23.16 6.20
CA TYR A 4 -13.31 -21.71 6.06
C TYR A 4 -13.86 -21.38 4.68
N ASP A 5 -15.03 -20.79 4.67
CA ASP A 5 -15.67 -20.25 3.49
C ASP A 5 -14.71 -19.24 2.83
N LEU A 6 -14.10 -19.63 1.70
CA LEU A 6 -13.24 -18.77 0.88
C LEU A 6 -14.07 -17.72 0.10
N GLY A 7 -15.38 -17.65 0.36
CA GLY A 7 -16.40 -17.02 -0.48
C GLY A 7 -16.28 -15.53 -0.77
N ASP A 8 -15.45 -14.76 -0.05
CA ASP A 8 -15.32 -13.32 -0.30
C ASP A 8 -13.90 -12.75 -0.13
N SER A 9 -12.86 -13.61 -0.09
CA SER A 9 -11.49 -13.09 -0.05
C SER A 9 -11.11 -12.45 -1.39
N LYS A 10 -10.88 -11.14 -1.40
CA LYS A 10 -10.48 -10.37 -2.58
C LYS A 10 -8.99 -10.09 -2.55
N VAL A 11 -8.39 -10.05 -3.73
CA VAL A 11 -7.04 -9.56 -3.92
C VAL A 11 -7.09 -8.05 -4.15
N LEU A 12 -6.44 -7.29 -3.28
CA LEU A 12 -6.33 -5.84 -3.39
C LEU A 12 -4.89 -5.47 -3.79
N HIS A 13 -4.78 -4.73 -4.89
CA HIS A 13 -3.53 -4.12 -5.35
C HIS A 13 -3.56 -2.64 -4.97
N ILE A 14 -2.62 -2.22 -4.14
CA ILE A 14 -2.58 -0.86 -3.59
C ILE A 14 -1.31 -0.18 -4.08
N GLY A 15 -1.47 0.86 -4.91
CA GLY A 15 -0.38 1.67 -5.44
C GLY A 15 -0.29 3.02 -4.75
N PHE A 16 0.94 3.44 -4.41
CA PHE A 16 1.26 4.76 -3.86
C PHE A 16 2.33 5.42 -4.72
N ASP A 17 2.17 6.71 -5.01
CA ASP A 17 3.16 7.54 -5.68
C ASP A 17 2.99 8.99 -5.19
N ASP A 18 4.02 9.82 -5.36
CA ASP A 18 3.96 11.28 -5.11
C ASP A 18 3.54 11.69 -3.68
N THR A 19 3.91 10.90 -2.67
CA THR A 19 3.69 11.22 -1.24
C THR A 19 4.94 11.78 -0.56
N ASP A 20 5.97 12.08 -1.36
CA ASP A 20 7.17 12.77 -0.95
C ASP A 20 6.91 14.26 -0.76
N SER A 21 7.28 14.77 0.42
CA SER A 21 7.21 16.19 0.74
C SER A 21 8.62 16.75 0.95
N TYR A 22 8.81 18.03 0.62
CA TYR A 22 10.06 18.75 0.90
C TYR A 22 10.46 18.74 2.39
N SER A 23 9.52 18.41 3.29
CA SER A 23 9.72 18.29 4.74
C SER A 23 10.26 16.93 5.21
N GLY A 24 10.69 16.04 4.30
CA GLY A 24 11.37 14.78 4.65
C GLY A 24 10.48 13.54 4.67
N ARG A 25 9.32 13.58 4.01
CA ARG A 25 8.48 12.38 3.79
C ARG A 25 8.89 11.70 2.48
N CYS A 26 8.75 10.38 2.41
CA CYS A 26 8.98 9.60 1.20
C CYS A 26 7.95 8.47 1.06
N THR A 27 7.70 8.07 -0.19
CA THR A 27 6.70 7.05 -0.56
C THR A 27 6.91 5.71 0.17
N THR A 28 8.16 5.37 0.49
CA THR A 28 8.50 4.15 1.22
C THR A 28 8.16 4.22 2.72
N ASN A 29 8.23 5.40 3.34
CA ASN A 29 7.85 5.58 4.75
C ASN A 29 6.33 5.38 4.93
N LEU A 30 5.54 5.93 4.01
CA LEU A 30 4.09 5.73 4.01
C LEU A 30 3.74 4.23 3.84
N ALA A 31 4.36 3.58 2.86
CA ALA A 31 4.16 2.15 2.63
C ALA A 31 4.53 1.30 3.86
N PHE A 32 5.59 1.64 4.60
CA PHE A 32 5.98 0.96 5.83
C PHE A 32 4.92 1.07 6.93
N LYS A 33 4.37 2.26 7.16
CA LYS A 33 3.29 2.48 8.14
C LYS A 33 2.05 1.67 7.81
N ILE A 34 1.65 1.68 6.54
CA ILE A 34 0.49 0.94 6.04
C ILE A 34 0.72 -0.57 6.20
N THR A 35 1.90 -1.06 5.80
CA THR A 35 2.26 -2.48 5.93
C THR A 35 2.23 -2.95 7.38
N SER A 36 2.78 -2.17 8.31
CA SER A 36 2.80 -2.51 9.73
C SER A 36 1.40 -2.63 10.32
N LYS A 37 0.47 -1.76 9.91
CA LYS A 37 -0.93 -1.84 10.35
C LYS A 37 -1.65 -3.03 9.74
N LEU A 38 -1.49 -3.27 8.43
CA LEU A 38 -2.10 -4.41 7.75
C LEU A 38 -1.65 -5.74 8.37
N LEU A 39 -0.37 -5.88 8.71
CA LEU A 39 0.16 -7.06 9.41
C LEU A 39 -0.43 -7.24 10.82
N SER A 40 -0.90 -6.18 11.47
CA SER A 40 -1.55 -6.27 12.79
C SER A 40 -3.01 -6.72 12.71
N GLU A 41 -3.61 -6.76 11.53
CA GLU A 41 -4.97 -7.24 11.32
C GLU A 41 -4.92 -8.70 10.83
N ASN A 42 -5.39 -9.62 11.68
CA ASN A 42 -5.29 -11.08 11.49
C ASN A 42 -5.97 -11.62 10.22
N ASP A 43 -6.77 -10.81 9.52
CA ASP A 43 -7.59 -11.21 8.37
C ASP A 43 -7.03 -10.75 7.01
N SER A 44 -5.77 -10.30 6.97
CA SER A 44 -5.11 -9.90 5.73
C SER A 44 -3.74 -10.55 5.55
N VAL A 45 -3.51 -11.10 4.36
CA VAL A 45 -2.27 -11.82 4.02
C VAL A 45 -1.59 -11.12 2.86
N PHE A 46 -0.32 -10.77 3.04
CA PHE A 46 0.50 -10.29 1.93
C PHE A 46 0.73 -11.42 0.93
N ILE A 47 0.43 -11.15 -0.33
CA ILE A 47 0.61 -12.13 -1.42
C ILE A 47 2.09 -12.26 -1.76
N ASP A 48 2.84 -11.16 -1.63
CA ASP A 48 4.25 -11.05 -1.96
C ASP A 48 4.85 -9.82 -1.27
N TYR A 49 6.16 -9.64 -1.40
CA TYR A 49 6.85 -8.45 -0.92
C TYR A 49 6.34 -7.16 -1.59
N PRO A 50 6.41 -6.02 -0.88
CA PRO A 50 6.21 -4.70 -1.46
C PRO A 50 7.11 -4.48 -2.67
N LEU A 51 6.56 -3.92 -3.75
CA LEU A 51 7.32 -3.58 -4.94
C LEU A 51 7.67 -2.10 -4.91
N LEU A 52 8.96 -1.77 -4.95
CA LEU A 52 9.44 -0.42 -5.20
C LEU A 52 9.71 -0.26 -6.70
N VAL A 53 8.82 0.42 -7.41
CA VAL A 53 8.82 0.51 -8.87
C VAL A 53 9.43 1.85 -9.29
N ARG A 54 10.56 1.82 -10.00
CA ARG A 54 11.14 3.03 -10.62
C ARG A 54 10.42 3.35 -11.92
N LEU A 55 10.00 4.61 -12.04
CA LEU A 55 9.39 5.17 -13.25
C LEU A 55 10.47 5.80 -14.14
N ASN A 56 10.06 6.41 -15.25
CA ASN A 56 10.98 7.02 -16.21
C ASN A 56 11.88 8.08 -15.53
N PRO A 57 13.21 7.89 -15.50
CA PRO A 57 14.12 8.83 -14.84
C PRO A 57 14.29 10.15 -15.62
N ASN A 58 13.87 10.19 -16.88
CA ASN A 58 14.05 11.36 -17.75
C ASN A 58 12.95 12.42 -17.60
N ILE A 59 12.04 12.27 -16.63
CA ILE A 59 10.93 13.21 -16.41
C ILE A 59 11.45 14.50 -15.76
N PRO A 60 11.42 15.66 -16.46
CA PRO A 60 12.16 16.86 -16.04
C PRO A 60 11.64 17.51 -14.76
N TRP A 61 10.35 17.35 -14.44
CA TRP A 61 9.71 18.01 -13.30
C TRP A 61 9.72 17.18 -12.01
N LYS A 62 10.23 15.95 -12.04
CA LYS A 62 10.38 15.11 -10.83
C LYS A 62 11.81 15.25 -10.30
N THR A 63 11.95 15.68 -9.06
CA THR A 63 13.24 15.63 -8.36
C THR A 63 13.58 14.17 -8.01
N ARG A 64 14.88 13.87 -7.86
CA ARG A 64 15.46 12.53 -7.64
C ARG A 64 14.52 11.56 -6.93
N GLY A 65 14.01 10.52 -7.60
CA GLY A 65 13.14 9.57 -6.90
C GLY A 65 12.14 8.81 -7.75
N ASN A 66 11.61 9.43 -8.81
CA ASN A 66 10.43 9.00 -9.59
C ASN A 66 10.10 7.51 -9.45
N GLY A 67 9.32 7.18 -8.43
CA GLY A 67 9.15 5.80 -8.02
C GLY A 67 7.95 5.63 -7.09
N GLY A 68 7.11 4.66 -7.43
CA GLY A 68 5.94 4.28 -6.67
C GLY A 68 6.17 3.00 -5.87
N VAL A 69 5.26 2.72 -4.95
CA VAL A 69 5.21 1.47 -4.19
C VAL A 69 3.91 0.74 -4.50
N CYS A 70 3.98 -0.58 -4.65
CA CYS A 70 2.82 -1.44 -4.79
C CYS A 70 2.79 -2.50 -3.68
N LEU A 71 1.66 -2.59 -2.97
CA LEU A 71 1.35 -3.64 -2.00
C LEU A 71 0.27 -4.55 -2.57
N ARG A 72 0.40 -5.85 -2.33
CA ARG A 72 -0.57 -6.87 -2.76
C ARG A 72 -1.02 -7.67 -1.57
N ILE A 73 -2.29 -7.58 -1.24
CA ILE A 73 -2.88 -8.28 -0.10
C ILE A 73 -4.11 -9.07 -0.51
N ARG A 74 -4.35 -10.18 0.18
CA ARG A 74 -5.59 -10.94 0.13
C ARG A 74 -6.33 -10.74 1.44
N THR A 75 -7.60 -10.35 1.37
CA THR A 75 -8.42 -10.07 2.55
C THR A 75 -9.91 -10.21 2.26
N ASN A 76 -10.70 -10.53 3.28
CA ASN A 76 -12.16 -10.48 3.26
C ASN A 76 -12.71 -9.12 3.72
N GLN A 77 -11.85 -8.16 4.11
CA GLN A 77 -12.24 -6.85 4.68
C GLN A 77 -11.76 -5.68 3.80
N SER A 78 -11.93 -5.79 2.47
CA SER A 78 -11.41 -4.80 1.52
C SER A 78 -11.91 -3.37 1.76
N GLU A 79 -13.16 -3.20 2.18
CA GLU A 79 -13.77 -1.89 2.44
C GLU A 79 -13.12 -1.16 3.61
N LYS A 80 -12.93 -1.87 4.74
CA LYS A 80 -12.25 -1.31 5.93
C LYS A 80 -10.82 -0.87 5.63
N ILE A 81 -10.11 -1.65 4.83
CA ILE A 81 -8.75 -1.33 4.41
C ILE A 81 -8.78 -0.06 3.53
N LEU A 82 -9.73 0.04 2.60
CA LEU A 82 -9.86 1.22 1.75
C LEU A 82 -10.16 2.49 2.58
N ASP A 83 -11.08 2.41 3.54
CA ASP A 83 -11.40 3.53 4.44
C ASP A 83 -10.18 3.99 5.25
N TYR A 84 -9.41 3.03 5.75
CA TYR A 84 -8.16 3.32 6.47
C TYR A 84 -7.13 4.00 5.57
N LEU A 85 -6.93 3.51 4.34
CA LEU A 85 -6.00 4.10 3.37
C LEU A 85 -6.40 5.53 3.02
N ILE A 86 -7.70 5.78 2.76
CA ILE A 86 -8.24 7.12 2.48
C ILE A 86 -7.99 8.06 3.67
N LYS A 87 -8.21 7.58 4.90
CA LYS A 87 -7.97 8.39 6.10
C LYS A 87 -6.50 8.80 6.23
N ILE A 88 -5.58 7.88 5.99
CA ILE A 88 -4.15 8.16 6.03
C ILE A 88 -3.77 9.22 4.98
N VAL A 89 -4.12 8.99 3.72
CA VAL A 89 -3.75 9.89 2.63
C VAL A 89 -4.35 11.28 2.79
N LYS A 90 -5.52 11.42 3.43
CA LYS A 90 -6.13 12.73 3.75
C LYS A 90 -5.55 13.42 4.98
N THR A 91 -4.91 12.67 5.87
CA THR A 91 -4.29 13.21 7.10
C THR A 91 -2.84 13.60 6.85
N ASP A 92 -2.20 13.00 5.85
CA ASP A 92 -0.88 13.38 5.34
C ASP A 92 -0.94 14.64 4.47
#